data_AF-A0A1A9S007-F1
#
_entry.id   AF-A0A1A9S007-F1
#
_cell.length_a   1.000
_cell.length_b   1.000
_cell.length_c   1.000
_cell.angle_alpha   90.00
_cell.angle_beta   90.00
_cell.angle_gamma   90.00
#
_symmetry.space_group_name_H-M   'P 1'
#
loop_
_entity.id
_entity.type
_entity.pdbx_description
1 polymer ?
#
loop_
_entity_poly.entity_id
_entity_poly.type
_entity_poly.pdbx_seq_one_letter_code
_entity_poly.pdbx_strand_id
1 'polypeptide(L)'
;MRSRTHFPAEGYRPHFAPKGSREMLGIVFTAFEHTRFGEPLQAGLDYLYPGRVDYSALCPSTEFWIMEGGTAVGEGVIIANGHPPAKQAT
;
A
#
# COMPACT_ATOMS: atom_id res chain seq x y z
N MET A 1 4.68 -21.11 3.58
CA MET A 1 4.42 -19.66 3.67
C MET A 1 4.99 -19.16 5.00
N ARG A 2 6.00 -18.28 4.99
CA ARG A 2 6.50 -17.69 6.24
C ARG A 2 5.53 -16.55 6.60
N SER A 3 4.71 -16.77 7.61
CA SER A 3 3.86 -15.71 8.16
C SER A 3 4.76 -14.60 8.68
N ARG A 4 4.63 -13.39 8.13
CA ARG A 4 5.31 -12.21 8.66
C ARG A 4 4.73 -11.95 10.04
N THR A 5 5.53 -12.10 11.10
CA THR A 5 5.11 -11.87 12.49
C THR A 5 5.09 -10.39 12.89
N HIS A 6 5.39 -9.48 11.95
CA HIS A 6 5.46 -8.05 12.20
C HIS A 6 4.71 -7.26 11.12
N PHE A 7 3.97 -6.24 11.57
CA PHE A 7 3.45 -5.20 10.69
C PHE A 7 4.62 -4.53 9.96
N PRO A 8 4.43 -4.13 8.69
CA PRO A 8 5.43 -3.31 8.04
C PRO A 8 5.61 -2.01 8.86
N ALA A 9 6.86 -1.63 9.09
CA ALA A 9 7.18 -0.37 9.76
C ALA A 9 6.99 0.81 8.79
N GLU A 10 6.86 2.02 9.33
CA GLU A 10 6.98 3.25 8.54
C GLU A 10 8.27 3.22 7.72
N GLY A 11 8.19 3.63 6.45
CA GLY A 11 9.30 3.53 5.51
C GLY A 11 9.46 2.17 4.82
N TYR A 12 8.55 1.22 5.03
CA TYR A 12 8.43 0.01 4.21
C TYR A 12 8.11 0.37 2.74
N ARG A 13 8.88 -0.18 1.79
CA ARG A 13 8.85 0.18 0.36
C ARG A 13 8.63 -1.02 -0.57
N PRO A 14 7.43 -1.60 -0.61
CA PRO A 14 7.14 -2.67 -1.55
C PRO A 14 6.75 -2.12 -2.92
N HIS A 15 6.38 -3.04 -3.81
CA HIS A 15 5.66 -2.71 -5.04
C HIS A 15 4.19 -3.07 -4.88
N PHE A 16 3.32 -2.22 -5.41
CA PHE A 16 1.92 -2.56 -5.64
C PHE A 16 1.78 -3.08 -7.08
N ALA A 17 1.10 -4.21 -7.23
CA ALA A 17 0.72 -4.74 -8.52
C ALA A 17 -0.81 -4.74 -8.62
N PRO A 18 -1.42 -3.78 -9.35
CA PRO A 18 -2.85 -3.77 -9.59
C PRO A 18 -3.31 -5.11 -10.17
N LYS A 19 -4.39 -5.69 -9.65
CA LYS A 19 -4.88 -6.99 -10.14
C LYS A 19 -5.31 -6.84 -11.61
N GLY A 20 -4.87 -7.78 -12.45
CA GLY A 20 -5.07 -7.71 -13.90
C GLY A 20 -4.02 -6.89 -14.66
N SER A 21 -3.10 -6.21 -13.96
CA SER A 21 -1.94 -5.54 -14.54
C SER A 21 -0.66 -6.37 -14.32
N ARG A 22 0.35 -6.12 -15.16
CA ARG A 22 1.73 -6.62 -14.96
C ARG A 22 2.65 -5.57 -14.34
N GLU A 23 2.13 -4.38 -14.07
CA GLU A 23 2.90 -3.27 -13.53
C GLU A 23 3.30 -3.52 -12.08
N MET A 24 4.47 -3.00 -11.72
CA MET A 24 5.00 -3.00 -10.36
C MET A 24 5.28 -1.56 -9.94
N LEU A 25 4.34 -0.99 -9.18
CA LEU A 25 4.34 0.42 -8.81
C LEU A 25 4.99 0.57 -7.44
N GLY A 26 6.19 1.16 -7.39
CA GLY A 26 6.92 1.38 -6.14
C GLY A 26 6.20 2.41 -5.26
N ILE A 27 5.94 2.04 -4.01
CA ILE A 27 5.27 2.88 -3.01
C ILE A 27 6.07 2.90 -1.71
N VAL A 28 5.78 3.87 -0.84
CA VAL A 28 6.29 3.91 0.53
C VAL A 28 5.13 4.06 1.51
N PHE A 29 5.12 3.24 2.55
CA PHE A 29 4.18 3.39 3.65
C PHE A 29 4.63 4.51 4.58
N THR A 30 3.74 5.47 4.84
CA THR A 30 4.01 6.66 5.67
C THR A 30 3.28 6.62 7.01
N ALA A 31 2.20 5.86 7.12
CA ALA A 31 1.47 5.67 8.36
C ALA A 31 0.73 4.33 8.36
N PHE A 32 0.54 3.75 9.53
CA PHE A 32 -0.30 2.58 9.74
C PHE A 32 -1.29 2.86 10.86
N GLU A 33 -2.55 2.47 10.69
CA GLU A 33 -3.39 2.24 11.85
C GLU A 33 -2.88 0.99 12.56
N HIS A 34 -2.53 1.13 13.84
CA HIS A 34 -2.11 0.00 14.65
C HIS A 34 -3.34 -0.83 15.04
N THR A 35 -3.66 -1.82 14.21
CA THR A 35 -4.72 -2.80 14.47
C THR A 35 -4.17 -4.21 14.58
N ARG A 36 -5.03 -5.16 14.97
CA ARG A 36 -4.64 -6.55 15.20
C ARG A 36 -4.28 -7.26 13.89
N PHE A 37 -3.36 -8.22 13.99
CA PHE A 37 -2.95 -9.02 12.84
C PHE A 37 -4.11 -9.91 12.39
N GLY A 38 -4.33 -10.02 11.07
CA GLY A 38 -5.42 -10.82 10.49
C GLY A 38 -6.72 -10.05 10.20
N GLU A 39 -6.78 -8.77 10.57
CA GLU A 39 -7.87 -7.88 10.17
C GLU A 39 -7.39 -6.89 9.08
N PRO A 40 -8.27 -6.40 8.20
CA PRO A 40 -7.95 -5.29 7.32
C PRO A 40 -7.49 -4.08 8.14
N LEU A 41 -6.43 -3.42 7.68
CA LEU A 41 -5.90 -2.20 8.29
C LEU A 41 -5.85 -1.08 7.26
N GLN A 42 -5.99 0.16 7.72
CA GLN A 42 -5.76 1.33 6.89
C GLN A 42 -4.32 1.81 7.03
N ALA A 43 -3.78 2.31 5.93
CA ALA A 43 -2.42 2.81 5.87
C ALA A 43 -2.31 4.05 4.97
N GLY A 44 -1.47 4.98 5.39
CA GLY A 44 -1.02 6.11 4.57
C GLY A 44 0.12 5.69 3.65
N LEU A 45 0.07 6.17 2.41
CA LEU A 45 0.97 5.77 1.34
C LEU A 45 1.42 6.99 0.55
N ASP A 46 2.68 6.96 0.09
CA ASP A 46 3.22 7.90 -0.90
C ASP A 46 3.82 7.16 -2.10
N TYR A 47 3.92 7.85 -3.23
CA TYR A 47 4.59 7.35 -4.43
C TYR A 47 6.11 7.40 -4.27
N LEU A 48 6.80 6.31 -4.60
CA LEU A 48 8.25 6.27 -4.47
C LEU A 48 8.97 7.05 -5.59
N TYR A 49 8.37 7.15 -6.78
CA TYR A 49 8.96 7.80 -7.95
C TYR A 49 8.01 8.82 -8.61
N PRO A 50 7.59 9.88 -7.88
CA PRO A 50 6.67 10.87 -8.42
C PRO A 50 7.25 11.55 -9.67
N GLY A 51 6.42 11.74 -10.69
CA GLY A 51 6.80 12.38 -11.96
C GLY A 51 7.65 11.51 -12.91
N ARG A 52 7.99 10.27 -12.54
CA ARG A 52 8.73 9.33 -13.40
C ARG A 52 7.95 8.06 -13.74
N VAL A 53 7.06 7.65 -12.86
CA VAL A 53 6.18 6.48 -13.02
C VAL A 53 4.74 6.98 -13.06
N ASP A 54 3.94 6.38 -13.94
CA ASP A 54 2.49 6.60 -13.96
C ASP A 54 1.83 5.75 -12.88
N TYR A 55 1.12 6.41 -11.96
CA TYR A 55 0.38 5.78 -10.87
C TYR A 55 -1.14 5.90 -11.08
N SER A 56 -1.59 6.31 -12.26
CA SER A 56 -3.01 6.49 -12.60
C SER A 56 -3.85 5.22 -12.37
N ALA A 57 -3.23 4.04 -12.48
CA ALA A 57 -3.84 2.76 -12.19
C ALA A 57 -4.20 2.56 -10.71
N LEU A 58 -3.60 3.30 -9.77
CA LEU A 58 -3.90 3.21 -8.33
C LEU A 58 -5.02 4.16 -7.94
N CYS A 59 -6.22 3.99 -8.47
CA CYS A 59 -7.39 4.84 -8.15
C CYS A 59 -8.34 4.14 -7.15
N PRO A 60 -9.32 4.83 -6.55
CA PRO A 60 -10.25 4.20 -5.61
C PRO A 60 -10.92 2.97 -6.22
N SER A 61 -11.12 1.95 -5.38
CA SER A 61 -11.60 0.60 -5.77
C SER A 61 -10.58 -0.26 -6.55
N THR A 62 -9.36 0.22 -6.78
CA THR A 62 -8.30 -0.62 -7.34
C THR A 62 -7.85 -1.65 -6.32
N GLU A 63 -8.05 -2.93 -6.64
CA GLU A 63 -7.42 -4.03 -5.90
C GLU A 63 -5.97 -4.23 -6.35
N PHE A 64 -5.09 -4.50 -5.41
CA PHE A 64 -3.67 -4.71 -5.68
C PHE A 64 -3.07 -5.81 -4.81
N TRP A 65 -2.00 -6.40 -5.33
CA TRP A 65 -1.06 -7.22 -4.55
C TRP A 65 0.06 -6.36 -3.98
N ILE A 66 0.47 -6.66 -2.75
CA ILE A 66 1.72 -6.17 -2.18
C ILE A 66 2.81 -7.18 -2.53
N MET A 67 3.78 -6.73 -3.32
CA MET A 67 4.83 -7.56 -3.89
C MET A 67 6.19 -7.23 -3.27
N GLU A 68 6.89 -8.26 -2.80
CA GLU A 68 8.31 -8.23 -2.43
C GLU A 68 9.09 -9.03 -3.47
N GLY A 69 9.76 -8.32 -4.39
CA GLY A 69 10.31 -8.94 -5.59
C GLY A 69 9.20 -9.62 -6.39
N GLY A 70 9.37 -10.91 -6.69
CA GLY A 70 8.36 -11.72 -7.41
C GLY A 70 7.29 -12.37 -6.51
N THR A 71 7.28 -12.11 -5.20
CA THR A 71 6.40 -12.82 -4.24
C THR A 71 5.29 -11.91 -3.75
N ALA A 72 4.03 -12.36 -3.85
CA ALA A 72 2.91 -11.72 -3.19
C ALA A 72 2.95 -11.98 -1.68
N VAL A 73 2.99 -10.91 -0.89
CA VAL A 73 3.07 -10.98 0.59
C VAL A 73 1.85 -10.37 1.28
N GLY A 74 0.95 -9.76 0.52
CA GLY A 74 -0.30 -9.20 1.01
C GLY A 74 -1.16 -8.69 -0.15
N GLU A 75 -2.34 -8.19 0.17
CA GLU A 75 -3.25 -7.57 -0.78
C GLU A 75 -3.98 -6.40 -0.13
N GLY A 76 -4.58 -5.56 -0.96
CA GLY A 76 -5.37 -4.43 -0.49
C GLY A 76 -6.23 -3.83 -1.59
N VAL A 77 -7.01 -2.82 -1.19
CA VAL A 77 -7.84 -2.00 -2.08
C VAL A 77 -7.56 -0.53 -1.80
N ILE A 78 -7.43 0.27 -2.85
CA ILE A 78 -7.31 1.72 -2.71
C ILE A 78 -8.68 2.28 -2.32
N ILE A 79 -8.76 2.96 -1.18
CA ILE A 79 -10.02 3.54 -0.67
C ILE A 79 -10.19 5.01 -1.04
N ALA A 80 -9.07 5.73 -1.18
CA ALA A 80 -9.06 7.16 -1.51
C ALA A 80 -7.69 7.54 -2.11
N ASN A 81 -7.71 8.56 -2.99
CA ASN A 81 -6.52 9.20 -3.53
C ASN A 81 -6.50 10.67 -3.09
N GLY A 82 -5.34 11.16 -2.64
CA GLY A 82 -5.18 12.52 -2.12
C GLY A 82 -4.68 12.52 -0.67
N HIS A 83 -4.20 13.67 -0.21
CA HIS A 83 -3.70 13.84 1.16
C HIS A 83 -4.78 13.30 2.14
N PRO A 84 -4.44 12.42 3.10
CA PRO A 84 -5.41 11.94 4.08
C PRO A 84 -6.07 13.15 4.76
N PRO A 85 -7.38 13.11 5.09
CA PRO A 85 -7.95 14.13 5.95
C PRO A 85 -7.06 14.21 7.19
N ALA A 86 -6.52 15.40 7.45
CA ALA A 86 -5.77 15.67 8.66
C ALA A 86 -6.58 15.09 9.83
N LYS A 87 -5.94 14.24 10.65
CA LYS A 87 -6.55 13.74 11.89
C LYS A 87 -7.24 14.92 12.57
N GLN A 88 -8.57 14.90 12.66
CA GLN A 88 -9.24 15.80 13.58
C GLN A 88 -8.80 15.36 14.97
N ALA A 89 -7.93 16.17 15.58
CA ALA A 89 -7.64 16.08 16.99
C ALA A 89 -8.91 16.45 17.76
N THR A 90 -9.39 15.54 18.60
CA THR A 90 -10.25 15.82 19.75
C THR A 90 -9.45 15.51 20.99
#